data_AF-A0A6J1PBI5-F1
#
_entry.id   AF-A0A6J1PBI5-F1
#
_cell.length_a   1.000
_cell.length_b   1.000
_cell.length_c   1.000
_cell.angle_alpha   90.00
_cell.angle_beta   90.00
_cell.angle_gamma   90.00
#
_symmetry.space_group_name_H-M   'P 1'
#
loop_
_entity.id
_entity.type
_entity.pdbx_description
1 polymer ?
#
loop_
_entity_poly.entity_id
_entity_poly.type
_entity_poly.pdbx_seq_one_letter_code
_entity_poly.pdbx_strand_id
1 'polypeptide(L)'
;MTIPLPIPPCANRDGLSGLSCERFEYASTMATTLLAPVKTERQILEHSMSEDDPNANTQLPSEVGEQPRWGPRHRGAQELAELYSPGKRLQEWVCVVVCCTLCACAGFLMARYIHADASLLLAAIAGVLTADFASGVVHWAADTWGAVDLPIIGKNFIRPFREHHIDPTSITRHDFVETNGDNFAITIPVLARIVWQLLMYDVFTIQEQFHWIAYWYLCCIFVAMTNQIHKWSHTYFGLPAWVVWLQEWHVVLPRRHHRIHHVAPHETYFCITTGWLNWPLEKLHFWSTLEMIIEALTGCKPRADDMKWAQKRS
;
A
#
# COMPACT_ATOMS: atom_id res chain seq x y z
N MET A 1 32.32 -4.56 35.50
CA MET A 1 32.10 -3.11 35.60
C MET A 1 31.10 -2.73 34.54
N THR A 2 29.85 -2.53 34.96
CA THR A 2 28.70 -2.15 34.14
C THR A 2 28.80 -0.66 33.80
N ILE A 3 28.82 -0.34 32.51
CA ILE A 3 28.76 1.03 32.01
C ILE A 3 27.27 1.34 31.75
N PRO A 4 26.70 2.42 32.33
CA PRO A 4 25.29 2.75 32.15
C PRO A 4 25.05 3.41 30.79
N LEU A 5 23.94 3.03 30.15
CA LEU A 5 23.42 3.64 28.91
C LEU A 5 22.87 5.05 29.21
N PRO A 6 22.93 5.99 28.24
CA PRO A 6 22.40 7.33 28.42
C PRO A 6 20.86 7.33 28.38
N ILE A 7 20.28 8.02 29.36
CA ILE A 7 18.86 8.30 29.55
C ILE A 7 18.40 9.27 28.44
N PRO A 8 17.19 9.10 27.85
CA PRO A 8 16.65 10.05 26.88
C PRO A 8 16.23 11.38 27.55
N PRO A 9 16.51 12.55 26.94
CA PRO A 9 15.93 13.83 27.37
C PRO A 9 14.54 13.99 26.72
N CYS A 10 13.49 14.53 27.32
CA CYS A 10 13.24 15.05 28.66
C CYS A 10 11.71 15.09 28.82
N ALA A 11 11.22 14.78 30.03
CA ALA A 11 10.03 15.43 30.57
C ALA A 11 10.45 16.71 31.32
N ASN A 12 9.53 17.67 31.35
CA ASN A 12 9.43 18.84 32.23
C ASN A 12 10.09 20.18 31.83
N ARG A 13 9.17 21.10 31.52
CA ARG A 13 9.14 22.57 31.65
C ARG A 13 9.94 23.16 32.84
N ASP A 14 10.69 24.24 32.58
CA ASP A 14 10.46 25.63 33.05
C ASP A 14 11.74 26.49 32.96
N GLY A 15 11.61 27.76 32.52
CA GLY A 15 12.59 28.81 32.82
C GLY A 15 13.34 29.48 31.65
N LEU A 16 12.78 30.60 31.16
CA LEU A 16 13.44 31.82 30.65
C LEU A 16 14.91 31.75 30.15
N SER A 17 15.09 31.90 28.83
CA SER A 17 16.00 32.92 28.24
C SER A 17 15.69 33.07 26.75
N GLY A 18 15.02 34.18 26.40
CA GLY A 18 14.70 34.53 25.02
C GLY A 18 15.92 34.98 24.23
N LEU A 19 15.81 34.84 22.90
CA LEU A 19 16.64 35.40 21.80
C LEU A 19 17.36 34.43 20.87
N SER A 20 17.21 33.10 20.99
CA SER A 20 17.70 32.15 19.97
C SER A 20 16.64 31.25 19.31
N CYS A 21 15.39 31.27 19.80
CA CYS A 21 14.34 30.35 19.36
C CYS A 21 13.57 30.82 18.11
N GLU A 22 13.49 32.14 17.86
CA GLU A 22 12.63 32.69 16.78
C GLU A 22 13.12 32.32 15.37
N ARG A 23 14.42 32.06 15.17
CA ARG A 23 14.96 31.73 13.84
C ARG A 23 14.81 30.25 13.47
N PHE A 24 14.66 29.37 14.46
CA PHE A 24 14.37 27.95 14.24
C PHE A 24 12.86 27.68 14.14
N GLU A 25 12.02 28.47 14.83
CA GLU A 25 10.57 28.36 14.71
C GLU A 25 10.06 28.75 13.32
N TYR A 26 10.67 29.73 12.64
CA TYR A 26 10.19 30.18 11.32
C TYR A 26 10.51 29.19 10.17
N ALA A 27 11.66 28.52 10.23
CA ALA A 27 11.99 27.44 9.28
C ALA A 27 11.18 26.17 9.58
N SER A 28 10.91 25.89 10.86
CA SER A 28 10.04 24.79 11.28
C SER A 28 8.59 25.03 10.88
N THR A 29 8.02 26.22 11.06
CA THR A 29 6.61 26.51 10.73
C THR A 29 6.33 26.48 9.22
N MET A 30 7.25 26.92 8.36
CA MET A 30 7.09 26.79 6.89
C MET A 30 7.11 25.34 6.43
N ALA A 31 8.00 24.49 6.97
CA ALA A 31 8.02 23.06 6.69
C ALA A 31 6.79 22.33 7.27
N THR A 32 6.32 22.75 8.45
CA THR A 32 5.14 22.17 9.11
C THR A 32 3.83 22.53 8.41
N THR A 33 3.77 23.65 7.68
CA THR A 33 2.56 24.06 6.93
C THR A 33 2.43 23.36 5.58
N LEU A 34 3.55 22.98 4.94
CA LEU A 34 3.56 22.18 3.70
C LEU A 34 3.38 20.67 3.95
N LEU A 35 3.75 20.20 5.15
CA LEU A 35 3.67 18.82 5.60
C LEU A 35 2.57 18.56 6.65
N ALA A 36 1.71 19.54 6.93
CA ALA A 36 0.62 19.36 7.89
C ALA A 36 -0.22 18.14 7.46
N PRO A 37 -0.38 17.12 8.30
CA PRO A 37 -1.17 15.96 7.96
C PRO A 37 -2.63 16.42 7.76
N VAL A 38 -3.22 16.01 6.63
CA VAL A 38 -4.58 16.38 6.22
C VAL A 38 -5.61 15.96 7.27
N LYS A 39 -5.28 14.93 8.06
CA LYS A 39 -6.01 14.49 9.25
C LYS A 39 -5.18 14.85 10.47
N THR A 40 -5.81 15.44 11.48
CA THR A 40 -5.12 15.76 12.75
C THR A 40 -4.63 14.47 13.42
N GLU A 41 -3.54 14.54 14.20
CA GLU A 41 -3.06 13.38 14.98
C GLU A 41 -4.18 12.77 15.84
N ARG A 42 -5.06 13.63 16.38
CA ARG A 42 -6.24 13.22 17.12
C ARG A 42 -7.22 12.40 16.28
N GLN A 43 -7.56 12.84 15.06
CA GLN A 43 -8.42 12.06 14.16
C GLN A 43 -7.77 10.72 13.78
N ILE A 44 -6.45 10.71 13.57
CA ILE A 44 -5.71 9.47 13.30
C ILE A 44 -5.84 8.53 14.51
N LEU A 45 -5.62 9.01 15.73
CA LEU A 45 -5.71 8.19 16.94
C LEU A 45 -7.14 7.71 17.26
N GLU A 46 -8.16 8.56 17.09
CA GLU A 46 -9.56 8.25 17.42
C GLU A 46 -10.26 7.37 16.37
N HIS A 47 -9.77 7.35 15.13
CA HIS A 47 -10.44 6.71 14.00
C HIS A 47 -9.56 5.70 13.23
N SER A 48 -8.42 5.31 13.77
CA SER A 48 -7.64 4.15 13.29
C SER A 48 -7.36 3.15 14.41
N MET A 49 -7.04 1.91 14.07
CA MET A 49 -6.64 0.93 15.09
C MET A 49 -5.30 1.34 15.74
N SER A 50 -5.20 1.21 17.07
CA SER A 50 -3.99 1.53 17.83
C SER A 50 -2.84 0.57 17.53
N GLU A 51 -1.60 1.08 17.47
CA GLU A 51 -0.37 0.29 17.21
C GLU A 51 -0.17 -0.84 18.24
N ASP A 52 -0.60 -0.63 19.49
CA ASP A 52 -0.45 -1.57 20.60
C ASP A 52 -1.54 -2.66 20.64
N ASP A 53 -2.57 -2.54 19.78
CA ASP A 53 -3.70 -3.45 19.81
C ASP A 53 -4.32 -3.67 18.43
N PRO A 54 -3.66 -4.47 17.58
CA PRO A 54 -4.13 -4.83 16.24
C PRO A 54 -5.51 -5.54 16.22
N ASN A 55 -6.02 -5.99 17.38
CA ASN A 55 -7.30 -6.70 17.50
C ASN A 55 -8.41 -5.88 18.17
N ALA A 56 -8.16 -4.60 18.49
CA ALA A 56 -9.16 -3.70 19.07
C ALA A 56 -9.73 -4.13 20.44
N ASN A 57 -8.95 -4.83 21.26
CA ASN A 57 -9.28 -5.07 22.66
C ASN A 57 -9.32 -3.80 23.54
N THR A 58 -8.81 -2.67 23.03
CA THR A 58 -8.59 -1.41 23.74
C THR A 58 -9.33 -0.29 23.02
N GLN A 59 -10.64 -0.43 22.84
CA GLN A 59 -11.46 0.72 22.44
C GLN A 59 -11.52 1.72 23.60
N LEU A 60 -11.31 3.00 23.29
CA LEU A 60 -11.78 4.09 24.15
C LEU A 60 -13.30 3.94 24.29
N PRO A 61 -13.89 4.11 25.49
CA PRO A 61 -15.31 3.89 25.68
C PRO A 61 -16.09 4.82 24.76
N SER A 62 -16.70 4.27 23.72
CA SER A 62 -17.72 4.95 22.93
C SER A 62 -19.07 4.43 23.36
N GLU A 63 -20.08 5.29 23.43
CA GLU A 63 -21.42 5.03 23.97
C GLU A 63 -22.23 3.93 23.24
N VAL A 64 -21.63 3.12 22.36
CA VAL A 64 -22.33 2.21 21.44
C VAL A 64 -21.73 0.79 21.47
N GLY A 65 -22.08 0.02 22.51
CA GLY A 65 -22.01 -1.46 22.53
C GLY A 65 -20.69 -2.08 23.05
N GLU A 66 -20.79 -3.32 23.53
CA GLU A 66 -19.67 -4.09 24.13
C GLU A 66 -18.74 -4.78 23.10
N GLN A 67 -19.08 -4.79 21.81
CA GLN A 67 -18.34 -5.49 20.76
C GLN A 67 -17.50 -4.52 19.92
N PRO A 68 -16.25 -4.87 19.56
CA PRO A 68 -15.39 -4.01 18.76
C PRO A 68 -15.95 -3.80 17.35
N ARG A 69 -15.80 -2.57 16.83
CA ARG A 69 -16.31 -2.14 15.52
C ARG A 69 -15.63 -2.86 14.34
N TRP A 70 -14.42 -3.36 14.55
CA TRP A 70 -13.54 -3.93 13.53
C TRP A 70 -12.78 -5.13 14.11
N GLY A 71 -12.14 -5.91 13.25
CA GLY A 71 -11.29 -7.04 13.63
C GLY A 71 -11.91 -8.42 13.34
N PRO A 72 -11.19 -9.52 13.70
CA PRO A 72 -11.47 -10.86 13.18
C PRO A 72 -12.77 -11.48 13.71
N ARG A 73 -13.35 -10.89 14.77
CA ARG A 73 -14.64 -11.31 15.33
C ARG A 73 -15.82 -10.64 14.64
N HIS A 74 -15.60 -9.68 13.75
CA HIS A 74 -16.66 -9.04 12.99
C HIS A 74 -17.26 -10.02 11.98
N ARG A 75 -18.59 -10.19 11.99
CA ARG A 75 -19.30 -11.17 11.14
C ARG A 75 -19.03 -10.96 9.64
N GLY A 76 -18.97 -9.70 9.20
CA GLY A 76 -18.61 -9.37 7.83
C GLY A 76 -17.24 -9.92 7.42
N ALA A 77 -16.24 -9.89 8.30
CA ALA A 77 -14.92 -10.45 8.00
C ALA A 77 -14.97 -11.98 7.89
N GLN A 78 -15.71 -12.65 8.76
CA GLN A 78 -15.87 -14.11 8.73
C GLN A 78 -16.55 -14.61 7.46
N GLU A 79 -17.66 -13.97 7.06
CA GLU A 79 -18.35 -14.33 5.82
C GLU A 79 -17.50 -14.09 4.57
N LEU A 80 -16.68 -13.03 4.56
CA LEU A 80 -15.75 -12.77 3.46
C LEU A 80 -14.64 -13.83 3.42
N ALA A 81 -14.08 -14.23 4.57
CA ALA A 81 -13.07 -15.28 4.62
C ALA A 81 -13.56 -16.63 4.04
N GLU A 82 -14.83 -16.98 4.27
CA GLU A 82 -15.43 -18.24 3.78
C GLU A 82 -15.58 -18.32 2.25
N LEU A 83 -15.54 -17.20 1.53
CA LEU A 83 -15.67 -17.18 0.07
C LEU A 83 -14.37 -17.58 -0.65
N TYR A 84 -13.27 -17.83 0.07
CA TYR A 84 -12.02 -18.28 -0.52
C TYR A 84 -12.12 -19.73 -1.00
N SER A 85 -11.74 -19.98 -2.26
CA SER A 85 -11.96 -21.27 -2.92
C SER A 85 -10.66 -22.01 -3.24
N PRO A 86 -10.67 -23.37 -3.26
CA PRO A 86 -9.52 -24.15 -3.70
C PRO A 86 -9.08 -23.84 -5.14
N GLY A 87 -10.02 -23.50 -6.03
CA GLY A 87 -9.72 -23.12 -7.41
C GLY A 87 -8.92 -21.81 -7.49
N LYS A 88 -9.27 -20.83 -6.66
CA LYS A 88 -8.54 -19.57 -6.52
C LYS A 88 -7.11 -19.83 -6.02
N ARG A 89 -6.94 -20.66 -4.99
CA ARG A 89 -5.63 -21.08 -4.48
C ARG A 89 -4.74 -21.72 -5.56
N LEU A 90 -5.30 -22.62 -6.37
CA LEU A 90 -4.55 -23.25 -7.45
C LEU A 90 -4.08 -22.22 -8.49
N GLN A 91 -4.96 -21.29 -8.89
CA GLN A 91 -4.60 -20.22 -9.82
C GLN A 91 -3.47 -19.35 -9.27
N GLU A 92 -3.54 -18.94 -8.00
CA GLU A 92 -2.50 -18.13 -7.35
C GLU A 92 -1.15 -18.85 -7.34
N TRP A 93 -1.12 -20.14 -7.00
CA TRP A 93 0.10 -20.95 -7.03
C TRP A 93 0.73 -21.00 -8.43
N VAL A 94 -0.07 -21.27 -9.46
CA VAL A 94 0.40 -21.31 -10.85
C VAL A 94 0.97 -19.94 -11.23
N CYS A 95 0.26 -18.85 -10.91
CA CYS A 95 0.71 -17.51 -11.24
C CYS A 95 2.01 -17.13 -10.52
N VAL A 96 2.17 -17.48 -9.23
CA VAL A 96 3.41 -17.25 -8.49
C VAL A 96 4.58 -17.97 -9.16
N VAL A 97 4.44 -19.27 -9.47
CA VAL A 97 5.51 -20.06 -10.09
C VAL A 97 5.88 -19.51 -11.48
N VAL A 98 4.89 -19.25 -12.34
CA VAL A 98 5.12 -18.75 -13.70
C VAL A 98 5.78 -17.37 -13.67
N CYS A 99 5.26 -16.44 -12.87
CA CYS A 99 5.82 -15.10 -12.74
C CYS A 99 7.24 -15.12 -12.18
N CYS A 100 7.52 -15.89 -11.11
CA CYS A 100 8.89 -16.06 -10.59
C CYS A 100 9.85 -16.59 -11.66
N THR A 101 9.41 -17.59 -12.45
CA THR A 101 10.21 -18.16 -13.53
C THR A 101 10.51 -17.12 -14.60
N LEU A 102 9.51 -16.40 -15.08
CA LEU A 102 9.68 -15.35 -16.08
C LEU A 102 10.55 -14.20 -15.57
N CYS A 103 10.36 -13.79 -14.31
CA CYS A 103 11.15 -12.73 -13.69
C CYS A 103 12.64 -13.11 -13.58
N ALA A 104 12.93 -14.35 -13.16
CA ALA A 104 14.29 -14.88 -13.10
C ALA A 104 14.92 -15.00 -14.50
N CYS A 105 14.17 -15.52 -15.48
CA CYS A 105 14.62 -15.61 -16.87
C CYS A 105 14.93 -14.23 -17.46
N ALA A 106 14.02 -13.26 -17.29
CA ALA A 106 14.22 -11.89 -17.74
C ALA A 106 15.46 -11.27 -17.09
N GLY A 107 15.61 -11.38 -15.76
CA GLY A 107 16.77 -10.85 -15.05
C GLY A 107 18.10 -11.45 -15.53
N PHE A 108 18.14 -12.78 -15.73
CA PHE A 108 19.33 -13.46 -16.25
C PHE A 108 19.70 -13.02 -17.67
N LEU A 109 18.71 -12.85 -18.55
CA LEU A 109 18.93 -12.37 -19.91
C LEU A 109 19.37 -10.90 -19.92
N MET A 110 18.73 -10.05 -19.12
CA MET A 110 19.04 -8.62 -19.01
C MET A 110 20.43 -8.35 -18.46
N ALA A 111 20.95 -9.20 -17.56
CA ALA A 111 22.28 -9.03 -16.95
C ALA A 111 23.42 -8.90 -17.97
N ARG A 112 23.23 -9.41 -19.20
CA ARG A 112 24.21 -9.33 -20.30
C ARG A 112 24.28 -7.96 -20.98
N TYR A 113 23.26 -7.14 -20.81
CA TYR A 113 23.06 -5.88 -21.54
C TYR A 113 23.01 -4.66 -20.62
N ILE A 114 23.17 -4.85 -19.31
CA ILE A 114 23.06 -3.76 -18.35
C ILE A 114 24.22 -2.77 -18.47
N HIS A 115 23.87 -1.51 -18.71
CA HIS A 115 24.79 -0.38 -18.69
C HIS A 115 24.25 0.69 -17.75
N ALA A 116 25.02 0.99 -16.70
CA ALA A 116 24.63 1.99 -15.71
C ALA A 116 24.83 3.39 -16.28
N ASP A 117 23.73 4.02 -16.68
CA ASP A 117 23.69 5.41 -17.13
C ASP A 117 22.48 6.14 -16.54
N ALA A 118 22.37 7.44 -16.85
CA ALA A 118 21.27 8.27 -16.38
C ALA A 118 19.91 7.79 -16.94
N SER A 119 19.87 7.25 -18.15
CA SER A 119 18.62 6.76 -18.76
C SER A 119 18.08 5.54 -18.02
N LEU A 120 18.96 4.62 -17.60
CA LEU A 120 18.60 3.46 -16.81
C LEU A 120 18.09 3.86 -15.42
N LEU A 121 18.73 4.84 -14.77
CA LEU A 121 18.26 5.36 -13.48
C LEU A 121 16.87 6.01 -13.61
N LEU A 122 16.66 6.83 -14.63
CA LEU A 122 15.36 7.46 -14.88
C LEU A 122 14.28 6.42 -15.20
N ALA A 123 14.60 5.41 -16.01
CA ALA A 123 13.72 4.29 -16.30
C ALA A 123 13.36 3.50 -15.02
N ALA A 124 14.33 3.26 -14.14
CA ALA A 124 14.08 2.59 -12.87
C ALA A 124 13.12 3.42 -11.99
N ILE A 125 13.42 4.70 -11.76
CA ILE A 125 12.56 5.57 -10.95
C ILE A 125 11.15 5.68 -11.54
N ALA A 126 11.05 5.84 -12.86
CA ALA A 126 9.76 5.89 -13.54
C ALA A 126 8.98 4.58 -13.39
N GLY A 127 9.65 3.42 -13.42
CA GLY A 127 9.02 2.11 -13.19
C GLY A 127 8.42 1.99 -11.79
N VAL A 128 9.15 2.44 -10.77
CA VAL A 128 8.67 2.48 -9.37
C VAL A 128 7.48 3.44 -9.21
N LEU A 129 7.58 4.65 -9.75
CA LEU A 129 6.48 5.63 -9.72
C LEU A 129 5.24 5.11 -10.45
N THR A 130 5.43 4.41 -11.56
CA THR A 130 4.31 3.80 -12.30
C THR A 130 3.63 2.71 -11.47
N ALA A 131 4.41 1.84 -10.82
CA ALA A 131 3.87 0.81 -9.94
C ALA A 131 3.15 1.40 -8.72
N ASP A 132 3.67 2.49 -8.14
CA ASP A 132 3.02 3.21 -7.04
C ASP A 132 1.70 3.86 -7.49
N PHE A 133 1.70 4.55 -8.63
CA PHE A 133 0.49 5.14 -9.20
C PHE A 133 -0.57 4.08 -9.52
N ALA A 134 -0.16 3.01 -10.22
CA ALA A 134 -1.04 1.91 -10.58
C ALA A 134 -1.66 1.24 -9.35
N SER A 135 -0.88 1.07 -8.28
CA SER A 135 -1.41 0.58 -7.01
C SER A 135 -2.51 1.49 -6.45
N GLY A 136 -2.31 2.81 -6.51
CA GLY A 136 -3.30 3.79 -6.08
C GLY A 136 -4.57 3.76 -6.90
N VAL A 137 -4.45 3.65 -8.23
CA VAL A 137 -5.62 3.57 -9.13
C VAL A 137 -6.44 2.32 -8.84
N VAL A 138 -5.79 1.16 -8.73
CA VAL A 138 -6.47 -0.11 -8.46
C VAL A 138 -7.12 -0.10 -7.08
N HIS A 139 -6.40 0.38 -6.06
CA HIS A 139 -6.89 0.46 -4.69
C HIS A 139 -8.08 1.41 -4.58
N TRP A 140 -7.95 2.64 -5.09
CA TRP A 140 -9.04 3.62 -5.16
C TRP A 140 -10.26 3.06 -5.89
N ALA A 141 -10.07 2.39 -7.03
CA ALA A 141 -11.18 1.83 -7.80
C ALA A 141 -11.90 0.72 -7.04
N ALA A 142 -11.15 -0.18 -6.39
CA ALA A 142 -11.71 -1.28 -5.60
C ALA A 142 -12.46 -0.76 -4.36
N ASP A 143 -11.89 0.17 -3.63
CA ASP A 143 -12.47 0.74 -2.41
C ASP A 143 -13.70 1.58 -2.70
N THR A 144 -13.61 2.41 -3.74
CA THR A 144 -14.60 3.43 -4.02
C THR A 144 -15.77 2.89 -4.82
N TRP A 145 -15.52 2.01 -5.78
CA TRP A 145 -16.53 1.59 -6.77
C TRP A 145 -16.72 0.07 -6.85
N GLY A 146 -15.82 -0.71 -6.26
CA GLY A 146 -15.94 -2.16 -6.24
C GLY A 146 -17.18 -2.64 -5.48
N ALA A 147 -17.74 -3.77 -5.90
CA ALA A 147 -18.76 -4.46 -5.13
C ALA A 147 -18.51 -5.97 -5.16
N VAL A 148 -18.76 -6.64 -4.03
CA VAL A 148 -18.48 -8.08 -3.87
C VAL A 148 -19.39 -8.95 -4.75
N ASP A 149 -20.57 -8.43 -5.10
CA ASP A 149 -21.56 -9.07 -5.96
C ASP A 149 -21.25 -8.94 -7.47
N LEU A 150 -20.23 -8.16 -7.86
CA LEU A 150 -19.80 -8.07 -9.25
C LEU A 150 -19.43 -9.47 -9.77
N PRO A 151 -19.95 -9.87 -10.96
CA PRO A 151 -19.67 -11.18 -11.52
C PRO A 151 -18.18 -11.31 -11.81
N ILE A 152 -17.63 -12.51 -11.56
CA ILE A 152 -16.23 -12.90 -11.84
C ILE A 152 -15.18 -12.20 -10.94
N ILE A 153 -15.24 -10.88 -10.81
CA ILE A 153 -14.22 -10.05 -10.13
C ILE A 153 -14.56 -9.85 -8.65
N GLY A 154 -15.83 -9.71 -8.27
CA GLY A 154 -16.24 -9.32 -6.92
C GLY A 154 -15.69 -10.25 -5.82
N LYS A 155 -16.04 -11.54 -5.90
CA LYS A 155 -15.65 -12.54 -4.88
C LYS A 155 -14.15 -12.86 -4.84
N ASN A 156 -13.44 -12.69 -5.96
CA ASN A 156 -12.04 -13.08 -6.08
C ASN A 156 -11.08 -11.92 -5.83
N PHE A 157 -11.44 -10.71 -6.25
CA PHE A 157 -10.56 -9.54 -6.25
C PHE A 157 -11.02 -8.41 -5.33
N ILE A 158 -12.33 -8.11 -5.25
CA ILE A 158 -12.84 -7.01 -4.38
C ILE A 158 -12.99 -7.45 -2.93
N ARG A 159 -13.30 -8.73 -2.71
CA ARG A 159 -13.50 -9.32 -1.39
C ARG A 159 -12.39 -8.99 -0.38
N PRO A 160 -11.09 -9.17 -0.69
CA PRO A 160 -10.02 -8.88 0.27
C PRO A 160 -9.98 -7.41 0.69
N PHE A 161 -10.33 -6.47 -0.19
CA PHE A 161 -10.38 -5.04 0.16
C PHE A 161 -11.46 -4.75 1.21
N ARG A 162 -12.65 -5.35 1.06
CA ARG A 162 -13.74 -5.21 2.05
C ARG A 162 -13.38 -5.85 3.38
N GLU A 163 -12.79 -7.03 3.35
CA GLU A 163 -12.34 -7.71 4.57
C GLU A 163 -11.28 -6.86 5.28
N HIS A 164 -10.36 -6.26 4.53
CA HIS A 164 -9.32 -5.39 5.03
C HIS A 164 -9.84 -4.12 5.71
N HIS A 165 -10.87 -3.47 5.17
CA HIS A 165 -11.43 -2.27 5.82
C HIS A 165 -12.18 -2.58 7.11
N ILE A 166 -12.70 -3.81 7.24
CA ILE A 166 -13.37 -4.30 8.45
C ILE A 166 -12.37 -4.87 9.46
N ASP A 167 -11.34 -5.56 8.99
CA ASP A 167 -10.24 -6.09 9.77
C ASP A 167 -8.92 -5.77 9.06
N PRO A 168 -8.29 -4.62 9.37
CA PRO A 168 -7.05 -4.19 8.70
C PRO A 168 -5.87 -5.14 8.92
N THR A 169 -5.97 -6.09 9.84
CA THR A 169 -4.91 -7.08 10.09
C THR A 169 -5.18 -8.42 9.41
N SER A 170 -6.33 -8.58 8.74
CA SER A 170 -6.64 -9.77 7.91
C SER A 170 -5.52 -10.09 6.94
N ILE A 171 -5.03 -9.07 6.24
CA ILE A 171 -3.92 -9.21 5.30
C ILE A 171 -2.66 -9.83 5.92
N THR A 172 -2.43 -9.62 7.22
CA THR A 172 -1.26 -10.16 7.92
C THR A 172 -1.33 -11.68 8.14
N ARG A 173 -2.54 -12.26 8.09
CA ARG A 173 -2.82 -13.67 8.37
C ARG A 173 -2.83 -14.57 7.14
N HIS A 174 -2.93 -14.01 5.94
CA HIS A 174 -2.78 -14.78 4.71
C HIS A 174 -1.32 -15.21 4.50
N ASP A 175 -1.07 -16.31 3.80
CA ASP A 175 0.29 -16.67 3.39
C ASP A 175 0.77 -15.84 2.18
N PHE A 176 2.01 -16.09 1.73
CA PHE A 176 2.61 -15.37 0.60
C PHE A 176 1.82 -15.53 -0.70
N VAL A 177 1.25 -16.71 -0.95
CA VAL A 177 0.59 -17.03 -2.21
C VAL A 177 -0.76 -16.33 -2.28
N GLU A 178 -1.55 -16.39 -1.22
CA GLU A 178 -2.84 -15.70 -1.16
C GLU A 178 -2.67 -14.17 -1.14
N THR A 179 -1.63 -13.66 -0.47
CA THR A 179 -1.37 -12.22 -0.44
C THR A 179 -1.00 -11.67 -1.83
N ASN A 180 -0.20 -12.41 -2.61
CA ASN A 180 0.47 -11.88 -3.79
C ASN A 180 0.00 -12.48 -5.12
N GLY A 181 -0.76 -13.58 -5.12
CA GLY A 181 -1.06 -14.35 -6.32
C GLY A 181 -1.70 -13.54 -7.45
N ASP A 182 -2.58 -12.59 -7.13
CA ASP A 182 -3.19 -11.70 -8.12
C ASP A 182 -2.21 -10.70 -8.73
N ASN A 183 -1.35 -10.10 -7.92
CA ASN A 183 -0.33 -9.18 -8.42
C ASN A 183 0.65 -9.93 -9.34
N PHE A 184 1.04 -11.14 -8.98
CA PHE A 184 1.87 -12.00 -9.81
C PHE A 184 1.14 -12.34 -11.13
N ALA A 185 -0.15 -12.67 -11.09
CA ALA A 185 -0.94 -12.95 -12.29
C ALA A 185 -0.95 -11.77 -13.28
N ILE A 186 -1.14 -10.54 -12.79
CA ILE A 186 -1.20 -9.32 -13.62
C ILE A 186 0.12 -9.04 -14.33
N THR A 187 1.25 -9.36 -13.70
CA THR A 187 2.59 -9.08 -14.27
C THR A 187 3.05 -10.08 -15.34
N ILE A 188 2.47 -11.28 -15.40
CA ILE A 188 2.89 -12.37 -16.31
C ILE A 188 2.94 -11.93 -17.78
N PRO A 189 1.92 -11.28 -18.37
CA PRO A 189 1.96 -10.92 -19.79
C PRO A 189 3.10 -9.96 -20.14
N VAL A 190 3.40 -9.03 -19.24
CA VAL A 190 4.48 -8.05 -19.43
C VAL A 190 5.85 -8.73 -19.30
N LEU A 191 6.04 -9.57 -18.29
CA LEU A 191 7.27 -10.35 -18.11
C LEU A 191 7.50 -11.33 -19.27
N ALA A 192 6.44 -11.99 -19.76
CA ALA A 192 6.51 -12.87 -20.93
C ALA A 192 6.95 -12.11 -22.18
N ARG A 193 6.41 -10.91 -22.39
CA ARG A 193 6.85 -10.00 -23.47
C ARG A 193 8.33 -9.63 -23.31
N ILE A 194 8.78 -9.28 -22.11
CA ILE A 194 10.19 -8.94 -21.87
C ILE A 194 11.11 -10.12 -22.22
N VAL A 195 10.79 -11.32 -21.74
CA VAL A 195 11.55 -12.54 -22.08
C VAL A 195 11.56 -12.77 -23.59
N TRP A 196 10.41 -12.63 -24.25
CA TRP A 196 10.32 -12.76 -25.71
C TRP A 196 11.19 -11.72 -26.43
N GLN A 197 11.16 -10.45 -26.02
CA GLN A 197 12.01 -9.41 -26.60
C GLN A 197 13.49 -9.75 -26.47
N LEU A 198 13.93 -10.18 -25.28
CA LEU A 198 15.32 -10.52 -25.00
C LEU A 198 15.82 -11.77 -25.73
N LEU A 199 14.91 -12.66 -26.15
CA LEU A 199 15.24 -13.86 -26.92
C LEU A 199 15.19 -13.63 -28.44
N MET A 200 14.34 -12.73 -28.90
CA MET A 200 14.02 -12.59 -30.33
C MET A 200 14.62 -11.35 -30.99
N TYR A 201 14.90 -10.29 -30.23
CA TYR A 201 15.54 -9.09 -30.78
C TYR A 201 17.03 -9.32 -30.99
N ASP A 202 17.59 -8.68 -32.01
CA ASP A 202 19.03 -8.60 -32.18
C ASP A 202 19.67 -7.69 -31.13
N VAL A 203 21.00 -7.79 -30.97
CA VAL A 203 21.75 -7.09 -29.92
C VAL A 203 21.61 -5.57 -30.01
N PHE A 204 21.57 -5.01 -31.22
CA PHE A 204 21.46 -3.56 -31.41
C PHE A 204 20.09 -3.06 -30.94
N THR A 205 19.01 -3.75 -31.35
CA THR A 205 17.65 -3.43 -30.91
C THR A 205 17.49 -3.57 -29.39
N ILE A 206 18.10 -4.59 -28.75
CA ILE A 206 18.06 -4.74 -27.29
C ILE A 206 18.74 -3.55 -26.61
N GLN A 207 19.92 -3.15 -27.08
CA GLN A 207 20.66 -2.02 -26.49
C GLN A 207 19.90 -0.70 -26.63
N GLU A 208 19.31 -0.43 -27.78
CA GLU A 208 18.51 0.77 -28.01
C GLU A 208 17.28 0.82 -27.08
N GLN A 209 16.61 -0.31 -26.88
CA GLN A 209 15.36 -0.42 -26.11
C GLN A 209 15.58 -0.80 -24.64
N PHE A 210 16.82 -0.97 -24.19
CA PHE A 210 17.13 -1.57 -22.89
C PHE A 210 16.50 -0.81 -21.72
N HIS A 211 16.48 0.53 -21.78
CA HIS A 211 15.88 1.37 -20.75
C HIS A 211 14.37 1.13 -20.62
N TRP A 212 13.63 0.93 -21.72
CA TRP A 212 12.21 0.58 -21.67
C TRP A 212 11.97 -0.82 -21.11
N ILE A 213 12.84 -1.78 -21.48
CA ILE A 213 12.79 -3.14 -20.93
C ILE A 213 13.03 -3.08 -19.41
N ALA A 214 14.02 -2.32 -18.96
CA ALA A 214 14.34 -2.13 -17.55
C ALA A 214 13.22 -1.42 -16.76
N TYR A 215 12.62 -0.38 -17.35
CA TYR A 215 11.44 0.30 -16.80
C TYR A 215 10.30 -0.69 -16.52
N TRP A 216 9.92 -1.49 -17.52
CA TRP A 216 8.81 -2.44 -17.37
C TRP A 216 9.15 -3.60 -16.44
N TYR A 217 10.40 -4.06 -16.47
CA TYR A 217 10.88 -5.10 -15.57
C TYR A 217 10.78 -4.67 -14.10
N LEU A 218 11.29 -3.47 -13.78
CA LEU A 218 11.23 -2.96 -12.42
C LEU A 218 9.80 -2.62 -11.98
N CYS A 219 8.99 -2.07 -12.89
CA CYS A 219 7.56 -1.86 -12.66
C CYS A 219 6.87 -3.19 -12.27
N CYS A 220 7.14 -4.28 -13.00
CA CYS A 220 6.58 -5.60 -12.68
C CYS A 220 7.03 -6.12 -11.31
N ILE A 221 8.31 -5.95 -10.95
CA ILE A 221 8.81 -6.37 -9.63
C ILE A 221 8.05 -5.65 -8.51
N PHE A 222 7.89 -4.32 -8.62
CA PHE A 222 7.20 -3.54 -7.61
C PHE A 222 5.70 -3.86 -7.57
N VAL A 223 5.03 -3.98 -8.71
CA VAL A 223 3.62 -4.41 -8.77
C VAL A 223 3.42 -5.78 -8.12
N ALA A 224 4.27 -6.77 -8.46
CA ALA A 224 4.21 -8.11 -7.89
C ALA A 224 4.34 -8.09 -6.35
N MET A 225 5.17 -7.18 -5.82
CA MET A 225 5.42 -7.04 -4.38
C MET A 225 4.48 -6.07 -3.66
N THR A 226 3.62 -5.32 -4.36
CA THR A 226 2.76 -4.30 -3.77
C THR A 226 1.93 -4.83 -2.60
N ASN A 227 1.27 -5.99 -2.73
CA ASN A 227 0.45 -6.55 -1.65
C ASN A 227 1.31 -7.04 -0.48
N GLN A 228 2.51 -7.56 -0.74
CA GLN A 228 3.43 -7.94 0.32
C GLN A 228 3.92 -6.71 1.11
N ILE A 229 4.18 -5.61 0.41
CA ILE A 229 4.55 -4.33 1.03
C ILE A 229 3.39 -3.77 1.84
N HIS A 230 2.17 -3.81 1.30
CA HIS A 230 0.96 -3.45 2.02
C HIS A 230 0.77 -4.32 3.27
N LYS A 231 0.97 -5.63 3.18
CA LYS A 231 0.96 -6.52 4.35
C LYS A 231 1.99 -6.10 5.41
N TRP A 232 3.19 -5.71 5.01
CA TRP A 232 4.22 -5.21 5.93
C TRP A 232 3.84 -3.87 6.58
N SER A 233 3.05 -3.02 5.92
CA SER A 233 2.57 -1.77 6.53
C SER A 233 1.56 -2.02 7.67
N HIS A 234 0.94 -3.21 7.71
CA HIS A 234 0.07 -3.69 8.80
C HIS A 234 0.74 -4.61 9.82
N THR A 235 1.99 -5.01 9.58
CA THR A 235 2.70 -5.96 10.46
C THR A 235 3.60 -5.21 11.45
N TYR A 236 3.16 -5.04 12.70
CA TYR A 236 3.86 -4.22 13.70
C TYR A 236 5.05 -4.94 14.36
N PHE A 237 4.93 -6.26 14.57
CA PHE A 237 5.93 -7.08 15.26
C PHE A 237 6.49 -8.16 14.34
N GLY A 238 7.74 -8.57 14.56
CA GLY A 238 8.34 -9.71 13.86
C GLY A 238 8.73 -9.47 12.40
N LEU A 239 8.72 -8.21 11.92
CA LEU A 239 9.26 -7.91 10.59
C LEU A 239 10.78 -8.08 10.56
N PRO A 240 11.35 -8.61 9.46
CA PRO A 240 12.79 -8.62 9.26
C PRO A 240 13.38 -7.20 9.29
N ALA A 241 14.59 -7.06 9.84
CA ALA A 241 15.25 -5.76 10.00
C ALA A 241 15.43 -5.00 8.67
N TRP A 242 15.65 -5.72 7.55
CA TRP A 242 15.77 -5.09 6.24
C TRP A 242 14.44 -4.51 5.72
N VAL A 243 13.30 -5.12 6.07
CA VAL A 243 11.98 -4.56 5.73
C VAL A 243 11.74 -3.28 6.50
N VAL A 244 12.02 -3.30 7.81
CA VAL A 244 11.90 -2.12 8.66
C VAL A 244 12.81 -1.00 8.14
N TRP A 245 14.05 -1.33 7.77
CA TRP A 245 14.96 -0.37 7.15
C TRP A 245 14.38 0.25 5.87
N LEU A 246 13.83 -0.55 4.96
CA LEU A 246 13.19 -0.03 3.73
C LEU A 246 12.00 0.89 4.04
N GLN A 247 11.20 0.57 5.07
CA GLN A 247 10.07 1.39 5.49
C GLN A 247 10.52 2.71 6.13
N GLU A 248 11.51 2.70 7.02
CA GLU A 248 12.04 3.92 7.66
C GLU A 248 12.67 4.87 6.63
N TRP A 249 13.36 4.32 5.63
CA TRP A 249 13.93 5.08 4.52
C TRP A 249 12.94 5.40 3.40
N HIS A 250 11.66 5.06 3.58
CA HIS A 250 10.59 5.34 2.62
C HIS A 250 10.86 4.76 1.22
N VAL A 251 11.64 3.67 1.12
CA VAL A 251 11.83 2.94 -0.15
C VAL A 251 10.60 2.11 -0.49
N VAL A 252 9.93 1.59 0.54
CA VAL A 252 8.64 0.89 0.46
C VAL A 252 7.67 1.50 1.47
N LEU A 253 6.37 1.26 1.31
CA LEU A 253 5.32 1.91 2.08
C LEU A 253 5.53 1.81 3.63
N PRO A 254 5.71 2.95 4.33
CA PRO A 254 5.82 2.95 5.78
C PRO A 254 4.46 2.70 6.47
N ARG A 255 4.48 2.06 7.64
CA ARG A 255 3.28 1.78 8.46
C ARG A 255 2.50 3.05 8.80
N ARG A 256 3.21 4.08 9.30
CA ARG A 256 2.62 5.38 9.69
C ARG A 256 1.97 6.10 8.51
N HIS A 257 2.58 5.99 7.33
CA HIS A 257 2.06 6.57 6.11
C HIS A 257 0.74 5.89 5.72
N HIS A 258 0.72 4.56 5.69
CA HIS A 258 -0.46 3.81 5.30
C HIS A 258 -1.64 3.96 6.27
N ARG A 259 -1.38 4.15 7.57
CA ARG A 259 -2.43 4.41 8.57
C ARG A 259 -3.32 5.61 8.21
N ILE A 260 -2.81 6.62 7.50
CA ILE A 260 -3.61 7.79 7.09
C ILE A 260 -4.80 7.39 6.22
N HIS A 261 -4.60 6.38 5.36
CA HIS A 261 -5.64 5.81 4.52
C HIS A 261 -6.72 5.11 5.36
N HIS A 262 -6.31 4.30 6.36
CA HIS A 262 -7.20 3.59 7.31
C HIS A 262 -8.06 4.46 8.22
N VAL A 263 -7.84 5.77 8.20
CA VAL A 263 -8.76 6.68 8.90
C VAL A 263 -10.01 6.86 8.07
N ALA A 264 -11.16 6.49 8.63
CA ALA A 264 -12.47 6.72 8.02
C ALA A 264 -12.59 8.18 7.50
N PRO A 265 -13.11 8.39 6.28
CA PRO A 265 -13.87 7.45 5.44
C PRO A 265 -13.06 6.73 4.35
N HIS A 266 -11.75 6.50 4.51
CA HIS A 266 -10.90 5.78 3.54
C HIS A 266 -10.82 6.45 2.14
N GLU A 267 -10.76 7.77 2.10
CA GLU A 267 -10.84 8.54 0.83
C GLU A 267 -9.49 9.13 0.35
N THR A 268 -8.40 8.82 1.04
CA THR A 268 -7.09 9.44 0.82
C THR A 268 -5.99 8.40 0.80
N TYR A 269 -4.84 8.72 0.19
CA TYR A 269 -3.59 7.97 0.31
C TYR A 269 -3.67 6.51 -0.20
N PHE A 270 -4.21 6.33 -1.41
CA PHE A 270 -4.44 5.02 -2.01
C PHE A 270 -3.19 4.29 -2.53
N CYS A 271 -2.08 4.98 -2.80
CA CYS A 271 -0.85 4.34 -3.28
C CYS A 271 -0.19 3.51 -2.17
N ILE A 272 -0.05 2.21 -2.40
CA ILE A 272 0.37 1.21 -1.40
C ILE A 272 1.69 0.49 -1.73
N THR A 273 2.37 0.87 -2.81
CA THR A 273 3.66 0.30 -3.18
C THR A 273 4.80 1.01 -2.43
N THR A 274 4.96 2.32 -2.63
CA THR A 274 5.93 3.16 -1.91
C THR A 274 5.23 4.29 -1.16
N GLY A 275 4.06 4.70 -1.63
CA GLY A 275 3.32 5.86 -1.10
C GLY A 275 3.91 7.20 -1.54
N TRP A 276 4.88 7.22 -2.47
CA TRP A 276 5.52 8.45 -2.94
C TRP A 276 4.53 9.41 -3.59
N LEU A 277 3.53 8.88 -4.28
CA LEU A 277 2.55 9.67 -5.01
C LEU A 277 1.34 10.10 -4.15
N ASN A 278 1.21 9.61 -2.91
CA ASN A 278 0.09 9.98 -2.06
C ASN A 278 0.03 11.48 -1.77
N TRP A 279 1.13 12.09 -1.32
CA TRP A 279 1.15 13.52 -1.01
C TRP A 279 0.91 14.40 -2.26
N PRO A 280 1.59 14.17 -3.41
CA PRO A 280 1.30 14.92 -4.64
C PRO A 280 -0.16 14.80 -5.10
N LEU A 281 -0.71 13.58 -5.14
CA LEU A 281 -2.08 13.35 -5.60
C LEU A 281 -3.12 13.95 -4.66
N GLU A 282 -2.85 13.95 -3.35
CA GLU A 282 -3.70 14.62 -2.36
C GLU A 282 -3.70 16.14 -2.55
N LYS A 283 -2.54 16.77 -2.75
CA LYS A 283 -2.44 18.21 -3.01
C LYS A 283 -3.16 18.63 -4.29
N LEU A 284 -3.24 17.74 -5.27
CA LEU A 284 -3.97 17.95 -6.52
C LEU A 284 -5.47 17.61 -6.40
N HIS A 285 -5.94 17.13 -5.22
CA HIS A 285 -7.29 16.61 -5.03
C HIS A 285 -7.67 15.59 -6.11
N PHE A 286 -6.71 14.78 -6.54
CA PHE A 286 -6.85 13.93 -7.73
C PHE A 286 -8.02 12.95 -7.59
N TRP A 287 -8.07 12.21 -6.48
CA TRP A 287 -9.09 11.19 -6.23
C TRP A 287 -10.48 11.79 -6.04
N SER A 288 -10.61 12.81 -5.19
CA SER A 288 -11.91 13.47 -4.95
C SER A 288 -12.44 14.18 -6.20
N THR A 289 -11.56 14.75 -7.03
CA THR A 289 -11.97 15.34 -8.32
C THR A 289 -12.52 14.27 -9.27
N LEU A 290 -11.85 13.13 -9.38
CA LEU A 290 -12.34 12.01 -10.19
C LEU A 290 -13.68 11.48 -9.66
N GLU A 291 -13.85 11.39 -8.35
CA GLU A 291 -15.11 10.97 -7.73
C GLU A 291 -16.25 11.92 -8.04
N MET A 292 -16.04 13.24 -7.92
CA MET A 292 -17.03 14.25 -8.29
C MET A 292 -17.43 14.14 -9.76
N ILE A 293 -16.47 13.92 -10.66
CA ILE A 293 -16.74 13.76 -12.10
C ILE A 293 -17.58 12.50 -12.34
N ILE A 294 -17.19 11.36 -11.76
CA ILE A 294 -17.91 10.10 -11.95
C ILE A 294 -19.32 10.19 -11.36
N GLU A 295 -19.47 10.75 -10.17
CA GLU A 295 -20.78 10.95 -9.54
C GLU A 295 -21.67 11.87 -10.40
N ALA A 296 -21.12 12.97 -10.93
CA ALA A 296 -21.87 13.88 -11.80
C ALA A 296 -22.32 13.20 -13.12
N LEU A 297 -21.51 12.30 -13.67
CA LEU A 297 -21.80 11.61 -14.93
C LEU A 297 -22.72 10.39 -14.76
N THR A 298 -22.67 9.72 -13.62
CA THR A 298 -23.32 8.41 -13.42
C THR A 298 -24.42 8.41 -12.35
N GLY A 299 -24.39 9.38 -11.42
CA GLY A 299 -25.22 9.38 -10.21
C GLY A 299 -24.77 8.39 -9.12
N CYS A 300 -23.73 7.60 -9.37
CA CYS A 300 -23.20 6.65 -8.40
C CYS A 300 -22.46 7.36 -7.27
N LYS A 301 -22.76 6.99 -6.01
CA LYS A 301 -22.07 7.53 -4.83
C LYS A 301 -20.79 6.74 -4.53
N PRO A 302 -19.66 7.41 -4.25
CA PRO A 302 -18.42 6.74 -3.89
C PRO A 302 -18.56 5.96 -2.57
N ARG A 303 -17.87 4.82 -2.47
CA ARG A 303 -17.78 3.93 -1.27
C ARG A 303 -19.12 3.40 -0.77
N ALA A 304 -20.15 3.37 -1.61
CA ALA A 304 -21.50 2.95 -1.23
C ALA A 304 -21.57 1.48 -0.77
N ASP A 305 -20.77 0.58 -1.37
CA ASP A 305 -20.72 -0.83 -0.96
C ASP A 305 -19.89 -1.02 0.32
N ASP A 306 -18.72 -0.37 0.41
CA ASP A 306 -17.82 -0.45 1.57
C ASP A 306 -18.54 -0.05 2.88
N MET A 307 -19.31 1.04 2.84
CA MET A 307 -20.10 1.51 3.97
C MET A 307 -21.23 0.55 4.38
N LYS A 308 -21.80 -0.21 3.44
CA LYS A 308 -22.80 -1.25 3.77
C LYS A 308 -22.18 -2.38 4.57
N TRP A 309 -20.97 -2.82 4.19
CA TRP A 309 -20.26 -3.88 4.90
C TRP A 309 -19.79 -3.45 6.28
N ALA A 310 -19.28 -2.22 6.41
CA ALA A 310 -18.87 -1.65 7.70
C ALA A 310 -20.02 -1.46 8.71
N GLN A 311 -21.28 -1.43 8.24
CA GLN A 311 -22.48 -1.28 9.08
C GLN A 311 -23.16 -2.60 9.42
N LYS A 312 -22.66 -3.75 8.95
CA LYS A 312 -23.32 -5.05 9.13
C LYS A 312 -23.18 -5.55 10.58
N ARG A 313 -24.26 -5.47 11.35
CA ARG A 313 -24.31 -5.78 12.80
C ARG A 313 -24.98 -7.10 13.18
N SER A 314 -25.58 -7.82 12.23
CA SER A 314 -26.34 -9.03 12.51
C SER A 314 -25.85 -10.17 11.67
#